data_AF-A0AAV8CZ20-F1
#
_entry.id   AF-A0AAV8CZ20-F1
#
_cell.length_a   1.000
_cell.length_b   1.000
_cell.length_c   1.000
_cell.angle_alpha   90.00
_cell.angle_beta   90.00
_cell.angle_gamma   90.00
#
_symmetry.space_group_name_H-M   'P 1'
#
loop_
_entity.id
_entity.type
_entity.pdbx_description
1 polymer ?
#
loop_
_entity_poly.entity_id
_entity_poly.type
_entity_poly.pdbx_seq_one_letter_code
_entity_poly.pdbx_strand_id
1 'polypeptide(L)'
;MKKWQPLRLLRPLLLTFLSLFSFSTCRDTITINSSLSAQETLVSSGGVFTLGFFPADKHKYLGIWYTKISQQTIVWVANRDSPINDTSGVLTFSSNGSNLQLQSTSNNVLWSTSISANLVNPVAQLLDTGNFVLKENNTNNIAWQSFDHPTDTALPGMKIGFVSGFQPESEKDWKLRDRSAGCIRQVELNCTSDGFITINNAKLPDTTNATVDTTIGLDECRNRCLMNCSCTGYANSDVLNGGSGCVTWVGDLVDLRQFTGGGQDFYYRVAGSEVPVTSTKKNRNAGIIVTCVVLGLLLLASIVYFIHKKLRKNHGKYRRP
;
A
#
# COMPACT_ATOMS: atom_id res chain seq x y z
N MET A 1 -59.97 -24.73 44.49
CA MET A 1 -59.57 -24.84 43.08
C MET A 1 -58.14 -24.30 42.93
N LYS A 2 -57.15 -25.20 42.81
CA LYS A 2 -55.72 -24.85 42.68
C LYS A 2 -55.42 -24.44 41.23
N LYS A 3 -55.12 -23.16 40.98
CA LYS A 3 -54.63 -22.69 39.69
C LYS A 3 -53.16 -23.08 39.52
N TRP A 4 -52.87 -23.89 38.50
CA TRP A 4 -51.53 -24.16 37.99
C TRP A 4 -50.94 -22.88 37.35
N GLN A 5 -49.68 -22.55 37.67
CA GLN A 5 -48.89 -21.54 36.95
C GLN A 5 -47.75 -22.22 36.18
N PRO A 6 -47.74 -22.23 34.83
CA PRO A 6 -46.73 -22.92 34.04
C PRO A 6 -45.52 -22.03 33.65
N LEU A 7 -45.30 -20.88 34.31
CA LEU A 7 -44.34 -19.88 33.82
C LEU A 7 -43.00 -19.77 34.57
N ARG A 8 -42.74 -20.62 35.58
CA ARG A 8 -41.52 -20.52 36.40
C ARG A 8 -40.36 -21.44 35.99
N LEU A 9 -40.57 -22.36 35.04
CA LEU A 9 -39.54 -23.33 34.64
C LEU A 9 -38.83 -23.01 33.31
N LEU A 10 -39.30 -22.04 32.52
CA LEU A 10 -38.65 -21.61 31.26
C LEU A 10 -37.52 -20.58 31.45
N ARG A 11 -37.48 -19.91 32.61
CA ARG A 11 -36.48 -18.87 32.92
C ARG A 11 -35.06 -19.40 33.18
N PRO A 12 -34.84 -20.54 33.86
CA PRO A 12 -33.49 -21.09 34.02
C PRO A 12 -32.98 -21.77 32.74
N LEU A 13 -33.86 -22.24 31.86
CA LEU A 13 -33.48 -22.90 30.60
C LEU A 13 -32.92 -21.92 29.55
N LEU A 14 -33.39 -20.67 29.56
CA LEU A 14 -32.91 -19.61 28.66
C LEU A 14 -31.53 -19.06 29.09
N LEU A 15 -31.25 -19.06 30.40
CA LEU A 15 -29.97 -18.60 30.96
C LEU A 15 -28.84 -19.63 30.79
N THR A 16 -29.15 -20.93 30.78
CA THR A 16 -28.16 -21.99 30.49
C THR A 16 -27.85 -22.13 29.00
N PHE A 17 -28.76 -21.73 28.11
CA PHE A 17 -28.50 -21.71 26.66
C PHE A 17 -27.55 -20.56 26.24
N LEU A 18 -27.57 -19.43 26.97
CA LEU A 18 -26.67 -18.29 26.73
C LEU A 18 -25.22 -18.55 27.18
N SER A 19 -24.98 -19.44 28.15
CA SER A 19 -23.64 -19.83 28.59
C SER A 19 -22.92 -20.81 27.66
N LEU A 20 -23.62 -21.38 26.66
CA LEU A 20 -23.04 -22.27 25.66
C LEU A 20 -22.49 -21.53 24.43
N PHE A 21 -22.81 -20.24 24.28
CA PHE A 21 -22.20 -19.39 23.27
C PHE A 21 -21.04 -18.63 23.90
N SER A 22 -19.87 -19.27 23.95
CA SER A 22 -18.62 -18.51 24.02
C SER A 22 -18.54 -17.67 22.74
N PHE A 23 -18.89 -16.38 22.83
CA PHE A 23 -18.53 -15.42 21.79
C PHE A 23 -17.01 -15.30 21.81
N SER A 24 -16.33 -16.13 21.01
CA SER A 24 -14.94 -15.88 20.67
C SER A 24 -14.96 -14.67 19.75
N THR A 25 -14.59 -13.50 20.28
CA THR A 25 -14.31 -12.36 19.41
C THR A 25 -13.03 -12.71 18.66
N CYS A 26 -13.22 -13.01 17.38
CA CYS A 26 -12.16 -13.19 16.42
C CYS A 26 -11.29 -11.92 16.39
N ARG A 27 -10.06 -12.00 16.91
CA ARG A 27 -9.11 -10.89 16.91
C ARG A 27 -8.48 -10.80 15.53
N ASP A 28 -8.70 -9.70 14.82
CA ASP A 28 -8.18 -9.43 13.48
C ASP A 28 -7.07 -8.37 13.47
N THR A 29 -6.82 -7.70 14.61
CA THR A 29 -5.82 -6.64 14.77
C THR A 29 -4.78 -6.88 15.87
N ILE A 30 -3.57 -6.36 15.65
CA ILE A 30 -2.50 -6.17 16.64
C ILE A 30 -2.25 -4.66 16.75
N THR A 31 -2.29 -4.14 17.98
CA THR A 31 -1.92 -2.76 18.32
C THR A 31 -0.57 -2.72 19.01
N ILE A 32 0.02 -1.53 19.16
CA ILE A 32 1.34 -1.33 19.78
C ILE A 32 1.51 -1.94 21.19
N ASN A 33 0.42 -2.02 21.96
CA ASN A 33 0.42 -2.54 23.33
C ASN A 33 0.10 -4.04 23.40
N SER A 34 0.05 -4.71 22.25
CA SER A 34 -0.34 -6.10 22.13
C SER A 34 0.63 -6.83 21.21
N SER A 35 0.75 -8.13 21.41
CA SER A 35 1.52 -9.01 20.56
C SER A 35 0.68 -10.20 20.13
N LEU A 36 1.25 -11.02 19.24
CA LEU A 36 0.76 -12.33 18.90
C LEU A 36 1.86 -13.34 19.23
N SER A 37 1.57 -14.20 20.22
CA SER A 37 2.47 -15.27 20.65
C SER A 37 2.26 -16.56 19.83
N ALA A 38 3.18 -17.52 19.96
CA ALA A 38 3.20 -18.75 19.18
C ALA A 38 1.91 -19.61 19.25
N GLN A 39 1.13 -19.51 20.34
CA GLN A 39 -0.09 -20.28 20.56
C GLN A 39 -1.36 -19.51 20.13
N GLU A 40 -1.21 -18.24 19.76
CA GLU A 40 -2.31 -17.38 19.37
C GLU A 40 -2.42 -17.28 17.85
N THR A 41 -3.62 -16.96 17.40
CA THR A 41 -3.90 -16.68 15.99
C THR A 41 -4.68 -15.39 15.84
N LEU A 42 -4.41 -14.68 14.76
CA LEU A 42 -5.23 -13.59 14.27
C LEU A 42 -6.16 -14.16 13.19
N VAL A 43 -7.43 -13.85 13.21
CA VAL A 43 -8.39 -14.35 12.22
C VAL A 43 -9.14 -13.16 11.63
N SER A 44 -9.28 -13.14 10.31
CA SER A 44 -9.92 -12.05 9.58
C SER A 44 -11.37 -11.88 10.02
N SER A 45 -11.93 -10.67 9.90
CA SER A 45 -13.27 -10.33 10.42
C SER A 45 -14.39 -11.31 10.02
N GLY A 46 -14.36 -11.81 8.80
CA GLY A 46 -15.32 -12.78 8.25
C GLY A 46 -14.94 -14.25 8.47
N GLY A 47 -13.82 -14.53 9.15
CA GLY A 47 -13.32 -15.89 9.40
C GLY A 47 -12.89 -16.62 8.13
N VAL A 48 -12.30 -15.91 7.18
CA VAL A 48 -11.84 -16.45 5.89
C VAL A 48 -10.38 -16.88 5.99
N PHE A 49 -9.54 -16.02 6.55
CA PHE A 49 -8.11 -16.23 6.70
C PHE A 49 -7.67 -16.19 8.15
N THR A 50 -6.64 -16.97 8.47
CA THR A 50 -5.97 -17.01 9.76
C THR A 50 -4.50 -16.71 9.56
N LEU A 51 -3.95 -15.80 10.37
CA LEU A 51 -2.52 -15.55 10.54
C LEU A 51 -2.08 -16.18 11.87
N GLY A 52 -0.97 -16.90 11.85
CA GLY A 52 -0.39 -17.45 13.07
C GLY A 52 0.89 -18.21 12.81
N PHE A 53 1.35 -18.91 13.84
CA PHE A 53 2.56 -19.71 13.78
C PHE A 53 2.25 -21.14 13.35
N PHE A 54 3.09 -21.70 12.48
CA PHE A 54 2.97 -23.08 12.04
C PHE A 54 4.35 -23.76 11.96
N PRO A 55 4.45 -25.06 12.29
CA PRO A 55 5.66 -25.82 12.07
C PRO A 55 5.79 -26.27 10.62
N ALA A 56 7.01 -26.26 10.08
CA ALA A 56 7.37 -26.97 8.86
C ALA A 56 8.76 -27.61 9.03
N ASP A 57 8.81 -28.94 8.94
CA ASP A 57 9.95 -29.78 9.32
C ASP A 57 10.45 -29.53 10.75
N LYS A 58 11.69 -29.03 10.90
CA LYS A 58 12.34 -28.71 12.18
C LYS A 58 12.24 -27.23 12.54
N HIS A 59 11.53 -26.45 11.73
CA HIS A 59 11.49 -25.00 11.81
C HIS A 59 10.05 -24.52 12.06
N LYS A 60 9.92 -23.29 12.56
CA LYS A 60 8.64 -22.62 12.74
C LYS A 60 8.59 -21.32 11.96
N TYR A 61 7.42 -21.02 11.43
CA TYR A 61 7.18 -19.86 10.58
C TYR A 61 5.90 -19.14 11.01
N LEU A 62 5.85 -17.85 10.72
CA LEU A 62 4.65 -17.04 10.76
C LEU A 62 4.05 -17.02 9.34
N GLY A 63 2.78 -17.37 9.21
CA GLY A 63 2.11 -17.37 7.90
C GLY A 63 0.61 -17.15 7.97
N ILE A 64 0.01 -17.11 6.78
CA ILE A 64 -1.43 -16.95 6.57
C ILE A 64 -1.95 -18.21 5.89
N TRP A 65 -3.14 -18.69 6.28
CA TRP A 65 -3.85 -19.81 5.66
C TRP A 65 -5.36 -19.59 5.65
N TYR A 66 -6.09 -20.41 4.90
CA TYR A 66 -7.56 -20.42 4.93
C TYR A 66 -8.09 -21.03 6.24
N THR A 67 -8.95 -20.32 6.95
CA THR A 67 -9.47 -20.74 8.26
C THR A 67 -10.31 -22.02 8.20
N LYS A 68 -11.07 -22.22 7.12
CA LYS A 68 -12.10 -23.28 7.01
C LYS A 68 -11.66 -24.51 6.21
N ILE A 69 -10.41 -24.55 5.75
CA ILE A 69 -9.89 -25.71 5.01
C ILE A 69 -9.21 -26.65 6.01
N SER A 70 -9.64 -27.92 6.03
CA SER A 70 -9.18 -28.92 7.01
C SER A 70 -7.68 -29.23 6.89
N GLN A 71 -7.14 -29.23 5.68
CA GLN A 71 -5.70 -29.27 5.45
C GLN A 71 -5.15 -27.85 5.38
N GLN A 72 -4.23 -27.52 6.29
CA GLN A 72 -3.66 -26.19 6.40
C GLN A 72 -2.93 -25.80 5.09
N THR A 73 -3.57 -24.94 4.30
CA THR A 73 -3.03 -24.44 3.03
C THR A 73 -2.41 -23.08 3.29
N ILE A 74 -1.08 -23.04 3.42
CA ILE A 74 -0.33 -21.81 3.64
C ILE A 74 -0.32 -21.00 2.35
N VAL A 75 -0.74 -19.74 2.42
CA VAL A 75 -0.84 -18.83 1.27
C VAL A 75 0.14 -17.65 1.33
N TRP A 76 0.79 -17.47 2.49
CA TRP A 76 1.81 -16.44 2.70
C TRP A 76 2.68 -16.81 3.91
N VAL A 77 3.99 -16.49 3.86
CA VAL A 77 4.97 -16.76 4.93
C VAL A 77 5.87 -15.54 5.11
N ALA A 78 5.94 -15.01 6.34
CA ALA A 78 6.71 -13.81 6.64
C ALA A 78 8.22 -14.08 6.63
N ASN A 79 8.64 -15.10 7.38
CA ASN A 79 10.04 -15.38 7.71
C ASN A 79 10.57 -16.62 6.97
N ARG A 80 10.22 -16.76 5.68
CA ARG A 80 10.58 -17.92 4.84
C ARG A 80 12.09 -18.21 4.80
N ASP A 81 12.91 -17.16 4.77
CA ASP A 81 14.37 -17.26 4.64
C ASP A 81 15.07 -17.19 6.01
N SER A 82 14.32 -16.87 7.07
CA SER A 82 14.79 -16.69 8.45
C SER A 82 13.90 -17.48 9.42
N PRO A 83 13.95 -18.83 9.42
CA PRO A 83 13.11 -19.67 10.27
C PRO A 83 13.31 -19.42 11.76
N ILE A 84 12.27 -19.69 12.56
CA ILE A 84 12.38 -19.77 14.02
C ILE A 84 12.85 -21.17 14.40
N ASN A 85 13.98 -21.24 15.12
CA ASN A 85 14.64 -22.49 15.50
C ASN A 85 14.29 -22.98 16.92
N ASP A 86 13.52 -22.21 17.69
CA ASP A 86 13.18 -22.50 19.07
C ASP A 86 11.65 -22.58 19.30
N THR A 87 11.21 -22.76 20.55
CA THR A 87 9.79 -22.82 20.91
C THR A 87 9.11 -21.46 20.98
N SER A 88 9.84 -20.37 20.81
CA SER A 88 9.33 -19.01 20.87
C SER A 88 8.78 -18.52 19.52
N GLY A 89 8.62 -17.20 19.39
CA GLY A 89 7.93 -16.56 18.29
C GLY A 89 6.94 -15.55 18.84
N VAL A 90 7.28 -14.28 18.73
CA VAL A 90 6.39 -13.17 19.09
C VAL A 90 6.37 -12.18 17.95
N LEU A 91 5.19 -11.93 17.39
CA LEU A 91 4.95 -10.84 16.46
C LEU A 91 4.46 -9.63 17.25
N THR A 92 5.23 -8.55 17.23
CA THR A 92 4.98 -7.35 18.03
C THR A 92 5.45 -6.10 17.31
N PHE A 93 4.97 -4.93 17.74
CA PHE A 93 5.56 -3.68 17.32
C PHE A 93 6.96 -3.51 17.90
N SER A 94 7.83 -2.84 17.14
CA SER A 94 9.11 -2.34 17.62
C SER A 94 8.91 -1.37 18.79
N SER A 95 9.93 -1.18 19.61
CA SER A 95 9.86 -0.30 20.79
C SER A 95 9.50 1.16 20.47
N ASN A 96 9.83 1.64 19.27
CA ASN A 96 9.45 2.96 18.77
C ASN A 96 8.05 3.00 18.11
N GLY A 97 7.36 1.86 17.99
CA GLY A 97 6.03 1.75 17.40
C GLY A 97 5.95 1.82 15.87
N SER A 98 7.07 2.04 15.17
CA SER A 98 7.05 2.29 13.73
C SER A 98 6.92 1.01 12.89
N ASN A 99 7.50 -0.11 13.34
CA ASN A 99 7.59 -1.33 12.55
C ASN A 99 6.93 -2.50 13.26
N LEU A 100 6.40 -3.45 12.48
CA LEU A 100 6.02 -4.75 12.99
C LEU A 100 7.21 -5.71 12.85
N GLN A 101 7.53 -6.45 13.89
CA GLN A 101 8.72 -7.30 13.99
C GLN A 101 8.38 -8.67 14.53
N LEU A 102 9.05 -9.69 13.99
CA LEU A 102 9.03 -11.04 14.50
C LEU A 102 10.31 -11.28 15.32
N GLN A 103 10.15 -11.67 16.58
CA GLN A 103 11.26 -11.87 17.52
C GLN A 103 11.32 -13.32 18.04
N SER A 104 12.55 -13.80 18.31
CA SER A 104 12.86 -15.06 19.01
C SER A 104 13.29 -14.81 20.47
N THR A 105 13.44 -15.87 21.27
CA THR A 105 13.78 -15.88 22.72
C THR A 105 14.90 -14.93 23.16
N SER A 106 15.85 -14.60 22.28
CA SER A 106 16.97 -13.69 22.55
C SER A 106 16.67 -12.22 22.22
N ASN A 107 15.41 -11.86 21.92
CA ASN A 107 15.00 -10.58 21.33
C ASN A 107 15.68 -10.29 19.99
N ASN A 108 16.21 -11.31 19.32
CA ASN A 108 16.71 -11.17 17.96
C ASN A 108 15.53 -10.99 16.99
N VAL A 109 15.61 -9.97 16.13
CA VAL A 109 14.60 -9.68 15.11
C VAL A 109 14.86 -10.57 13.89
N LEU A 110 13.97 -11.52 13.65
CA LEU A 110 14.06 -12.46 12.53
C LEU A 110 13.43 -11.91 11.24
N TRP A 111 12.42 -11.05 11.38
CA TRP A 111 11.72 -10.42 10.26
C TRP A 111 11.12 -9.07 10.70
N SER A 112 10.97 -8.13 9.76
CA SER A 112 10.49 -6.77 10.00
C SER A 112 9.80 -6.23 8.75
N THR A 113 8.77 -5.39 8.93
CA THR A 113 8.16 -4.63 7.81
C THR A 113 9.11 -3.63 7.16
N SER A 114 10.12 -3.17 7.91
CA SER A 114 11.20 -2.28 7.46
C SER A 114 10.70 -1.01 6.74
N ILE A 115 9.61 -0.43 7.23
CA ILE A 115 9.09 0.84 6.72
C ILE A 115 9.96 2.00 7.20
N SER A 116 10.07 3.02 6.35
CA SER A 116 10.76 4.29 6.63
C SER A 116 9.83 5.39 7.15
N ALA A 117 8.52 5.16 7.19
CA ALA A 117 7.52 6.15 7.57
C ALA A 117 7.24 6.15 9.08
N ASN A 118 6.99 7.33 9.65
CA ASN A 118 6.47 7.49 11.01
C ASN A 118 4.94 7.44 10.99
N LEU A 119 4.36 6.43 11.63
CA LEU A 119 2.91 6.21 11.65
C LEU A 119 2.27 6.75 12.93
N VAL A 120 1.10 7.38 12.80
CA VAL A 120 0.31 7.84 13.94
C VAL A 120 -0.72 6.77 14.30
N ASN A 121 -0.64 6.25 15.53
CA ASN A 121 -1.52 5.18 16.02
C ASN A 121 -1.61 3.96 15.07
N PRO A 122 -0.48 3.29 14.82
CA PRO A 122 -0.43 2.18 13.88
C PRO A 122 -1.16 0.94 14.39
N VAL A 123 -1.74 0.21 13.45
CA VAL A 123 -2.39 -1.08 13.66
C VAL A 123 -1.97 -2.03 12.55
N ALA A 124 -1.67 -3.29 12.93
CA ALA A 124 -1.53 -4.37 11.98
C ALA A 124 -2.85 -5.16 11.93
N GLN A 125 -3.42 -5.36 10.75
CA GLN A 125 -4.73 -5.96 10.57
C GLN A 125 -4.73 -7.03 9.48
N LEU A 126 -5.37 -8.18 9.74
CA LEU A 126 -5.63 -9.20 8.72
C LEU A 126 -7.01 -8.97 8.10
N LEU A 127 -7.04 -8.67 6.81
CA LEU A 127 -8.28 -8.42 6.06
C LEU A 127 -8.89 -9.73 5.54
N ASP A 128 -10.19 -9.72 5.23
CA ASP A 128 -10.89 -10.87 4.63
C ASP A 128 -10.43 -11.23 3.21
N THR A 129 -9.63 -10.37 2.58
CA THR A 129 -8.93 -10.68 1.34
C THR A 129 -7.70 -11.58 1.55
N GLY A 130 -7.25 -11.76 2.79
CA GLY A 130 -5.99 -12.38 3.14
C GLY A 130 -4.81 -11.40 3.13
N ASN A 131 -5.05 -10.12 2.83
CA ASN A 131 -4.03 -9.09 2.90
C ASN A 131 -3.79 -8.71 4.37
N PHE A 132 -2.55 -8.87 4.83
CA PHE A 132 -2.12 -8.44 6.15
C PHE A 132 -1.45 -7.09 6.01
N VAL A 133 -2.03 -6.06 6.62
CA VAL A 133 -1.65 -4.67 6.39
C VAL A 133 -1.17 -4.01 7.68
N LEU A 134 -0.18 -3.15 7.55
CA LEU A 134 0.21 -2.16 8.55
C LEU A 134 -0.30 -0.80 8.08
N LYS A 135 -1.16 -0.17 8.87
CA LYS A 135 -1.81 1.10 8.53
C LYS A 135 -2.02 1.95 9.79
N GLU A 136 -2.41 3.20 9.61
CA GLU A 136 -2.90 4.02 10.72
C GLU A 136 -4.37 3.69 10.99
N ASN A 137 -4.75 3.50 12.26
CA ASN A 137 -6.06 2.93 12.62
C ASN A 137 -7.27 3.72 12.08
N ASN A 138 -7.15 5.04 11.98
CA ASN A 138 -8.24 5.94 11.59
C ASN A 138 -8.16 6.40 10.13
N THR A 139 -7.20 5.90 9.34
CA THR A 139 -7.05 6.27 7.94
C THR A 139 -6.99 5.03 7.06
N ASN A 140 -7.21 5.21 5.77
CA ASN A 140 -6.96 4.16 4.78
C ASN A 140 -5.50 4.17 4.30
N ASN A 141 -4.60 4.84 5.03
CA ASN A 141 -3.20 4.96 4.67
C ASN A 141 -2.46 3.67 5.05
N ILE A 142 -2.21 2.84 4.04
CA ILE A 142 -1.48 1.57 4.18
C ILE A 142 0.00 1.86 4.01
N ALA A 143 0.77 1.67 5.08
CA ALA A 143 2.21 1.86 5.09
C ALA A 143 2.97 0.63 4.58
N TRP A 144 2.41 -0.56 4.80
CA TRP A 144 2.95 -1.83 4.34
C TRP A 144 1.82 -2.86 4.19
N GLN A 145 1.95 -3.80 3.25
CA GLN A 145 0.99 -4.87 3.06
C GLN A 145 1.62 -6.16 2.54
N SER A 146 1.12 -7.31 2.99
CA SER A 146 1.63 -8.63 2.57
C SER A 146 1.41 -8.90 1.08
N PHE A 147 0.40 -8.26 0.46
CA PHE A 147 0.12 -8.41 -0.97
C PHE A 147 1.24 -7.89 -1.89
N ASP A 148 2.10 -6.99 -1.40
CA ASP A 148 3.28 -6.52 -2.14
C ASP A 148 4.50 -7.45 -1.95
N HIS A 149 4.36 -8.48 -1.10
CA HIS A 149 5.38 -9.46 -0.77
C HIS A 149 4.85 -10.90 -0.91
N PRO A 150 4.40 -11.34 -2.10
CA PRO A 150 3.87 -12.68 -2.29
C PRO A 150 4.94 -13.76 -2.02
N THR A 151 4.50 -14.96 -1.63
CA THR A 151 5.36 -16.16 -1.55
C THR A 151 5.27 -16.96 -2.84
N ASP A 152 4.51 -18.05 -2.82
CA ASP A 152 4.26 -19.02 -3.90
C ASP A 152 2.79 -19.02 -4.34
N THR A 153 1.92 -18.33 -3.57
CA THR A 153 0.48 -18.28 -3.82
C THR A 153 0.01 -16.88 -4.18
N ALA A 154 -0.84 -16.79 -5.22
CA ALA A 154 -1.54 -15.57 -5.60
C ALA A 154 -2.99 -15.59 -5.12
N LEU A 155 -3.34 -14.71 -4.19
CA LEU A 155 -4.70 -14.51 -3.70
C LEU A 155 -5.48 -13.51 -4.57
N PRO A 156 -6.82 -13.61 -4.63
CA PRO A 156 -7.66 -12.59 -5.27
C PRO A 156 -7.39 -11.19 -4.70
N GLY A 157 -7.20 -10.21 -5.59
CA GLY A 157 -6.90 -8.83 -5.22
C GLY A 157 -5.40 -8.51 -5.12
N MET A 158 -4.51 -9.51 -5.12
CA MET A 158 -3.07 -9.27 -5.29
C MET A 158 -2.80 -8.68 -6.68
N LYS A 159 -2.01 -7.61 -6.73
CA LYS A 159 -1.56 -7.01 -7.99
C LYS A 159 -0.34 -7.76 -8.48
N ILE A 160 -0.55 -8.77 -9.32
CA ILE A 160 0.53 -9.44 -10.00
C ILE A 160 0.33 -9.24 -11.50
N GLY A 161 1.25 -8.50 -12.10
CA GLY A 161 1.09 -7.90 -13.41
C GLY A 161 2.42 -7.64 -14.09
N PHE A 162 2.34 -7.04 -15.26
CA PHE A 162 3.46 -6.45 -15.98
C PHE A 162 3.30 -4.93 -16.00
N VAL A 163 4.39 -4.22 -16.24
CA VAL A 163 4.41 -2.75 -16.31
C VAL A 163 4.02 -2.25 -17.70
N SER A 164 3.65 -0.97 -17.81
CA SER A 164 3.29 -0.36 -19.10
C SER A 164 4.39 -0.54 -20.15
N GLY A 165 4.02 -0.82 -21.40
CA GLY A 165 4.98 -1.10 -22.49
C GLY A 165 5.55 -2.52 -22.47
N PHE A 166 5.05 -3.38 -21.58
CA PHE A 166 5.38 -4.80 -21.54
C PHE A 166 4.13 -5.67 -21.67
N GLN A 167 4.31 -6.93 -22.02
CA GLN A 167 3.29 -7.96 -22.10
C GLN A 167 3.88 -9.30 -21.66
N PRO A 168 3.08 -10.28 -21.20
CA PRO A 168 3.59 -11.59 -20.85
C PRO A 168 4.25 -12.23 -22.09
N GLU A 169 5.38 -12.90 -21.89
CA GLU A 169 6.03 -13.64 -22.98
C GLU A 169 5.11 -14.75 -23.53
N SER A 170 4.39 -15.42 -22.63
CA SER A 170 3.39 -16.45 -22.96
C SER A 170 2.05 -16.12 -22.33
N GLU A 171 1.08 -15.70 -23.15
CA GLU A 171 -0.29 -15.48 -22.66
C GLU A 171 -0.92 -16.74 -22.07
N LYS A 172 -0.57 -17.91 -22.60
CA LYS A 172 -1.12 -19.20 -22.16
C LYS A 172 -0.67 -19.50 -20.74
N ASP A 173 0.63 -19.40 -20.48
CA ASP A 173 1.21 -19.68 -19.16
C ASP A 173 0.73 -18.63 -18.15
N TRP A 174 0.64 -17.37 -18.58
CA TRP A 174 0.10 -16.29 -17.78
C TRP A 174 -1.34 -16.55 -17.31
N LYS A 175 -2.20 -17.06 -18.20
CA LYS A 175 -3.59 -17.47 -17.87
C LYS A 175 -3.62 -18.64 -16.88
N LEU A 176 -2.61 -19.51 -16.89
CA LEU A 176 -2.43 -20.61 -15.96
C LEU A 176 -1.71 -20.20 -14.65
N ARG A 177 -1.45 -18.90 -14.45
CA ARG A 177 -0.69 -18.33 -13.33
C ARG A 177 0.78 -18.75 -13.29
N ASP A 178 1.31 -19.33 -14.36
CA ASP A 178 2.73 -19.50 -14.57
C ASP A 178 3.30 -18.21 -15.17
N ARG A 179 4.23 -17.58 -14.43
CA ARG A 179 4.84 -16.30 -14.78
C ARG A 179 6.36 -16.41 -14.87
N SER A 180 6.88 -17.63 -14.93
CA SER A 180 8.32 -17.92 -14.92
C SER A 180 9.05 -17.36 -16.15
N ALA A 181 8.37 -17.31 -17.30
CA ALA A 181 8.86 -16.68 -18.53
C ALA A 181 8.97 -15.14 -18.43
N GLY A 182 8.31 -14.52 -17.45
CA GLY A 182 8.36 -13.08 -17.28
C GLY A 182 7.60 -12.32 -18.38
N CYS A 183 8.15 -11.16 -18.76
CA CYS A 183 7.49 -10.19 -19.62
C CYS A 183 8.46 -9.66 -20.68
N ILE A 184 7.95 -9.43 -21.89
CA ILE A 184 8.68 -8.85 -23.01
C ILE A 184 8.11 -7.48 -23.37
N ARG A 185 8.90 -6.67 -24.06
CA ARG A 185 8.47 -5.35 -24.54
C ARG A 185 7.35 -5.51 -25.57
N GLN A 186 6.38 -4.60 -25.53
CA GLN A 186 5.35 -4.51 -26.58
C GLN A 186 5.93 -3.88 -27.84
N VAL A 187 6.75 -2.84 -27.68
CA VAL A 187 7.43 -2.15 -28.77
C VAL A 187 8.95 -2.23 -28.57
N GLU A 188 9.66 -2.60 -29.62
CA GLU A 188 11.13 -2.63 -29.60
C GLU A 188 11.72 -1.23 -29.42
N LEU A 189 12.83 -1.17 -28.69
CA LEU A 189 13.59 0.06 -28.50
C LEU A 189 14.34 0.43 -29.78
N ASN A 190 14.48 1.72 -30.05
CA ASN A 190 15.27 2.21 -31.18
C ASN A 190 16.46 3.08 -30.76
N CYS A 191 16.72 3.16 -29.46
CA CYS A 191 17.77 3.94 -28.81
C CYS A 191 17.64 5.47 -28.95
N THR A 192 17.16 5.96 -30.09
CA THR A 192 17.20 7.37 -30.49
C THR A 192 16.03 8.18 -29.91
N SER A 193 14.82 7.59 -29.92
CA SER A 193 13.59 8.24 -29.46
C SER A 193 13.04 7.67 -28.16
N ASP A 194 13.75 6.68 -27.59
CA ASP A 194 13.35 6.03 -26.36
C ASP A 194 13.18 7.03 -25.22
N GLY A 195 12.34 6.67 -24.27
CA GLY A 195 12.17 7.43 -23.05
C GLY A 195 12.04 6.51 -21.86
N PHE A 196 11.48 7.05 -20.77
CA PHE A 196 11.35 6.32 -19.53
C PHE A 196 9.96 6.49 -18.95
N ILE A 197 9.49 5.43 -18.30
CA ILE A 197 8.33 5.45 -17.42
C ILE A 197 8.83 5.20 -16.00
N THR A 198 8.19 5.85 -15.02
CA THR A 198 8.53 5.71 -13.62
C THR A 198 7.65 4.67 -12.92
N ILE A 199 8.28 3.80 -12.14
CA ILE A 199 7.63 3.00 -11.11
C ILE A 199 7.94 3.66 -9.78
N ASN A 200 6.92 4.29 -9.19
CA ASN A 200 7.06 4.89 -7.87
C ASN A 200 7.08 3.80 -6.80
N ASN A 201 7.75 4.07 -5.69
CA ASN A 201 7.78 3.19 -4.52
C ASN A 201 8.29 1.77 -4.85
N ALA A 202 9.28 1.67 -5.75
CA ALA A 202 9.80 0.40 -6.21
C ALA A 202 10.85 -0.19 -5.25
N LYS A 203 10.86 -1.52 -5.14
CA LYS A 203 12.10 -2.27 -4.87
C LYS A 203 12.90 -2.26 -6.15
N LEU A 204 14.13 -1.73 -6.11
CA LEU A 204 15.02 -1.74 -7.26
C LEU A 204 15.31 -3.19 -7.71
N PRO A 205 15.51 -3.42 -9.02
CA PRO A 205 15.88 -4.74 -9.54
C PRO A 205 17.19 -5.24 -8.92
N ASP A 206 17.41 -6.55 -9.03
CA ASP A 206 18.69 -7.17 -8.68
C ASP A 206 19.87 -6.40 -9.32
N THR A 207 20.93 -6.18 -8.53
CA THR A 207 22.06 -5.30 -8.90
C THR A 207 23.20 -6.04 -9.60
N THR A 208 23.05 -7.33 -9.94
CA THR A 208 24.09 -8.12 -10.63
C THR A 208 24.59 -7.45 -11.92
N ASN A 209 23.69 -6.83 -12.68
CA ASN A 209 24.01 -6.11 -13.93
C ASN A 209 23.87 -4.59 -13.79
N ALA A 210 24.06 -4.05 -12.58
CA ALA A 210 23.97 -2.63 -12.30
C ALA A 210 25.33 -1.96 -12.17
N THR A 211 25.42 -0.71 -12.62
CA THR A 211 26.60 0.16 -12.42
C THR A 211 26.20 1.38 -11.61
N VAL A 212 27.04 1.74 -10.63
CA VAL A 212 26.79 2.84 -9.67
C VAL A 212 27.79 3.97 -9.90
N ASP A 213 27.30 5.21 -9.86
CA ASP A 213 28.11 6.44 -9.83
C ASP A 213 27.47 7.45 -8.87
N THR A 214 28.12 7.69 -7.75
CA THR A 214 27.59 8.58 -6.69
C THR A 214 27.86 10.06 -6.95
N THR A 215 28.64 10.39 -7.99
CA THR A 215 29.08 11.77 -8.26
C THR A 215 28.09 12.59 -9.09
N ILE A 216 27.15 11.91 -9.76
CA ILE A 216 26.21 12.53 -10.69
C ILE A 216 24.77 12.53 -10.15
N GLY A 217 23.96 13.47 -10.66
CA GLY A 217 22.54 13.58 -10.32
C GLY A 217 21.63 12.78 -11.23
N LEU A 218 20.34 12.74 -10.90
CA LEU A 218 19.32 11.96 -11.61
C LEU A 218 19.16 12.36 -13.09
N ASP A 219 19.22 13.65 -13.43
CA ASP A 219 19.10 14.13 -14.81
C ASP A 219 20.29 13.69 -15.68
N GLU A 220 21.48 13.71 -15.11
CA GLU A 220 22.68 13.21 -15.78
C GLU A 220 22.64 11.69 -15.91
N CYS A 221 22.13 10.99 -14.89
CA CYS A 221 21.88 9.55 -14.93
C CYS A 221 20.93 9.16 -16.07
N ARG A 222 19.86 9.93 -16.26
CA ARG A 222 18.92 9.79 -17.38
C ARG A 222 19.63 9.92 -18.73
N ASN A 223 20.42 10.98 -18.91
CA ASN A 223 21.13 11.22 -20.17
C ASN A 223 22.17 10.13 -20.46
N ARG A 224 22.88 9.67 -19.43
CA ARG A 224 23.83 8.56 -19.53
C ARG A 224 23.14 7.26 -19.96
N CYS A 225 21.98 6.96 -19.39
CA CYS A 225 21.20 5.79 -19.79
C CYS A 225 20.67 5.90 -21.23
N LEU A 226 20.24 7.10 -21.68
CA LEU A 226 19.84 7.31 -23.08
C LEU A 226 20.98 7.07 -24.06
N MET A 227 22.19 7.57 -23.74
CA MET A 227 23.38 7.40 -24.57
C MET A 227 23.87 5.94 -24.65
N ASN A 228 23.55 5.11 -23.66
CA ASN A 228 23.87 3.69 -23.67
C ASN A 228 22.67 2.88 -24.16
N CYS A 229 22.68 2.43 -25.42
CA CYS A 229 21.57 1.67 -26.00
C CYS A 229 21.24 0.34 -25.28
N SER A 230 22.18 -0.19 -24.49
CA SER A 230 21.95 -1.40 -23.69
C SER A 230 21.33 -1.11 -22.32
N CYS A 231 21.26 0.16 -21.91
CA CYS A 231 20.67 0.54 -20.63
C CYS A 231 19.16 0.29 -20.62
N THR A 232 18.68 -0.46 -19.64
CA THR A 232 17.26 -0.84 -19.51
C THR A 232 16.53 -0.05 -18.42
N GLY A 233 17.24 0.61 -17.51
CA GLY A 233 16.65 1.51 -16.53
C GLY A 233 17.67 2.18 -15.61
N TYR A 234 17.22 3.15 -14.82
CA TYR A 234 18.06 3.88 -13.86
C TYR A 234 17.29 4.34 -12.61
N ALA A 235 18.02 4.66 -11.55
CA ALA A 235 17.50 5.22 -10.29
C ALA A 235 18.58 6.03 -9.56
N ASN A 236 18.20 6.74 -8.49
CA ASN A 236 19.16 7.31 -7.55
C ASN A 236 19.84 6.19 -6.74
N SER A 237 21.11 6.38 -6.37
CA SER A 237 21.80 5.45 -5.45
C SER A 237 21.52 5.75 -3.98
N ASP A 238 21.22 7.01 -3.65
CA ASP A 238 20.81 7.45 -2.32
C ASP A 238 19.50 8.26 -2.44
N VAL A 239 18.57 8.04 -1.53
CA VAL A 239 17.25 8.72 -1.47
C VAL A 239 17.18 9.83 -0.42
N LEU A 240 18.24 10.04 0.36
CA LEU A 240 18.31 11.12 1.34
C LEU A 240 18.35 12.49 0.64
N ASN A 241 17.81 13.52 1.32
CA ASN A 241 17.87 14.92 0.90
C ASN A 241 17.38 15.23 -0.53
N GLY A 242 16.37 14.49 -1.02
CA GLY A 242 15.83 14.68 -2.38
C GLY A 242 16.49 13.80 -3.44
N GLY A 243 17.43 12.95 -3.05
CA GLY A 243 18.04 11.91 -3.88
C GLY A 243 19.33 12.35 -4.55
N SER A 244 20.32 11.45 -4.61
CA SER A 244 21.62 11.69 -5.23
C SER A 244 22.26 10.41 -5.76
N GLY A 245 23.26 10.58 -6.63
CA GLY A 245 23.95 9.50 -7.30
C GLY A 245 23.08 8.80 -8.35
N CYS A 246 23.66 7.80 -8.99
CA CYS A 246 23.10 7.14 -10.15
C CYS A 246 23.36 5.64 -10.09
N VAL A 247 22.33 4.86 -10.37
CA VAL A 247 22.44 3.43 -10.66
C VAL A 247 21.79 3.18 -12.01
N THR A 248 22.47 2.48 -12.91
CA THR A 248 21.94 2.08 -14.22
C THR A 248 22.01 0.57 -14.39
N TRP A 249 21.00 -0.02 -15.03
CA TRP A 249 20.92 -1.46 -15.30
C TRP A 249 21.08 -1.76 -16.79
N VAL A 250 21.63 -2.94 -17.09
CA VAL A 250 21.70 -3.53 -18.43
C VAL A 250 21.07 -4.92 -18.41
N GLY A 251 20.33 -5.27 -19.47
CA GLY A 251 19.64 -6.56 -19.60
C GLY A 251 18.34 -6.64 -18.79
N ASP A 252 17.96 -7.86 -18.42
CA ASP A 252 16.67 -8.14 -17.78
C ASP A 252 16.59 -7.55 -16.37
N LEU A 253 15.40 -7.03 -16.04
CA LEU A 253 15.11 -6.43 -14.74
C LEU A 253 14.46 -7.48 -13.85
N VAL A 254 15.26 -8.13 -13.01
CA VAL A 254 14.83 -9.24 -12.16
C VAL A 254 14.49 -8.76 -10.75
N ASP A 255 13.47 -9.38 -10.14
CA ASP A 255 13.01 -9.11 -8.77
C ASP A 255 12.58 -7.65 -8.48
N LEU A 256 12.12 -6.96 -9.53
CA LEU A 256 11.50 -5.64 -9.44
C LEU A 256 10.11 -5.75 -8.80
N ARG A 257 9.81 -4.88 -7.83
CA ARG A 257 8.51 -4.87 -7.11
C ARG A 257 8.04 -3.43 -6.89
N GLN A 258 6.73 -3.23 -6.75
CA GLN A 258 6.15 -1.94 -6.37
C GLN A 258 5.43 -2.07 -5.03
N PHE A 259 5.70 -1.15 -4.11
CA PHE A 259 5.06 -1.06 -2.80
C PHE A 259 3.97 0.01 -2.78
N THR A 260 3.00 -0.11 -1.87
CA THR A 260 2.01 0.96 -1.61
C THR A 260 2.58 2.16 -0.82
N GLY A 261 3.73 1.98 -0.18
CA GLY A 261 4.42 3.01 0.60
C GLY A 261 5.89 2.65 0.84
N GLY A 262 6.75 3.65 1.03
CA GLY A 262 8.21 3.43 1.07
C GLY A 262 8.82 3.15 -0.32
N GLY A 263 9.98 2.51 -0.38
CA GLY A 263 10.66 2.23 -1.66
C GLY A 263 11.29 3.47 -2.33
N GLN A 264 11.68 3.31 -3.58
CA GLN A 264 12.42 4.33 -4.35
C GLN A 264 11.89 4.41 -5.79
N ASP A 265 12.04 5.55 -6.45
CA ASP A 265 11.60 5.70 -7.84
C ASP A 265 12.58 4.99 -8.79
N PHE A 266 12.05 4.15 -9.67
CA PHE A 266 12.80 3.44 -10.70
C PHE A 266 12.29 3.83 -12.09
N TYR A 267 13.21 4.18 -12.99
CA TYR A 267 12.91 4.65 -14.33
C TYR A 267 13.31 3.58 -15.34
N TYR A 268 12.34 2.90 -15.96
CA TYR A 268 12.63 1.86 -16.94
C TYR A 268 12.46 2.39 -18.36
N ARG A 269 13.37 1.99 -19.24
CA ARG A 269 13.41 2.45 -20.63
C ARG A 269 12.25 1.84 -21.41
N VAL A 270 11.58 2.62 -22.26
CA VAL A 270 10.50 2.19 -23.17
C VAL A 270 10.63 2.91 -24.52
N ALA A 271 9.91 2.44 -25.54
CA ALA A 271 9.89 3.13 -26.82
C ALA A 271 9.27 4.53 -26.66
N GLY A 272 9.75 5.51 -27.45
CA GLY A 272 9.26 6.89 -27.36
C GLY A 272 7.75 7.05 -27.52
N SER A 273 7.14 6.18 -28.34
CA SER A 273 5.69 6.12 -28.56
C SER A 273 4.88 5.70 -27.34
N GLU A 274 5.53 5.07 -26.35
CA GLU A 274 4.89 4.55 -25.14
C GLU A 274 5.05 5.49 -23.93
N VAL A 275 5.86 6.55 -24.08
CA VAL A 275 6.09 7.53 -23.00
C VAL A 275 4.80 8.32 -22.75
N PRO A 276 4.29 8.38 -21.50
CA PRO A 276 3.09 9.13 -21.16
C PRO A 276 3.23 10.61 -21.54
N VAL A 277 2.40 11.08 -22.46
CA VAL A 277 2.31 12.50 -22.80
C VAL A 277 1.69 13.22 -21.60
N THR A 278 2.44 14.09 -20.93
CA THR A 278 1.91 14.96 -19.88
C THR A 278 1.02 16.01 -20.51
N SER A 279 -0.26 15.67 -20.75
CA SER A 279 -1.28 16.68 -21.05
C SER A 279 -1.39 17.59 -19.82
N THR A 280 -0.86 18.81 -19.93
CA THR A 280 -1.04 19.87 -18.94
C THR A 280 -2.54 20.04 -18.69
N LYS A 281 -3.03 19.55 -17.55
CA LYS A 281 -4.40 19.82 -17.11
C LYS A 281 -4.50 21.33 -16.90
N LYS A 282 -5.02 22.03 -17.90
CA LYS A 282 -5.34 23.46 -17.81
C LYS A 282 -6.26 23.63 -16.61
N ASN A 283 -5.76 24.30 -15.57
CA ASN A 283 -6.42 24.40 -14.27
C ASN A 283 -7.78 25.11 -14.42
N ARG A 284 -8.87 24.33 -14.54
CA ARG A 284 -10.25 24.84 -14.72
C ARG A 284 -10.69 25.75 -13.56
N ASN A 285 -10.02 25.62 -12.42
CA ASN A 285 -10.29 26.38 -11.19
C ASN A 285 -9.90 27.86 -11.30
N ALA A 286 -8.91 28.23 -12.14
CA ALA A 286 -8.53 29.64 -12.32
C ALA A 286 -9.66 30.47 -12.98
N GLY A 287 -10.38 29.88 -13.94
CA GLY A 287 -11.51 30.55 -14.60
C GLY A 287 -12.70 30.79 -13.67
N ILE A 288 -12.94 29.88 -12.71
CA ILE A 288 -14.03 30.01 -11.74
C ILE A 288 -13.74 31.16 -10.77
N ILE A 289 -12.50 31.26 -10.26
CA ILE A 289 -12.11 32.32 -9.32
C ILE A 289 -12.26 33.70 -9.96
N VAL A 290 -11.77 33.88 -11.19
CA VAL A 290 -11.88 35.15 -11.92
C VAL A 290 -13.34 35.55 -12.12
N THR A 291 -14.20 34.59 -12.47
CA THR A 291 -15.63 34.85 -12.69
C THR A 291 -16.34 35.28 -11.40
N CYS A 292 -16.07 34.61 -10.27
CA CYS A 292 -16.64 34.96 -8.98
C CYS A 292 -16.22 36.35 -8.50
N VAL A 293 -14.95 36.73 -8.71
CA VAL A 293 -14.44 38.06 -8.32
C VAL A 293 -15.11 39.16 -9.13
N VAL A 294 -15.25 39.00 -10.45
CA VAL A 294 -15.91 39.98 -11.31
C VAL A 294 -17.38 40.16 -10.92
N LEU A 295 -18.11 39.06 -10.68
CA LEU A 295 -19.51 39.12 -10.24
C LEU A 295 -19.64 39.82 -8.87
N GLY A 296 -18.73 39.55 -7.94
CA GLY A 296 -18.69 40.22 -6.62
C GLY A 296 -18.49 41.73 -6.73
N LEU A 297 -17.55 42.18 -7.57
CA LEU A 297 -17.29 43.61 -7.79
C LEU A 297 -18.50 44.33 -8.42
N LEU A 298 -19.19 43.70 -9.37
CA LEU A 298 -20.40 44.26 -9.99
C LEU A 298 -21.55 44.40 -8.98
N LEU A 299 -21.73 43.42 -8.09
CA LEU A 299 -22.73 43.48 -7.03
C LEU A 299 -22.43 44.62 -6.05
N LEU A 300 -21.17 44.76 -5.60
CA LEU A 300 -20.77 45.86 -4.72
C LEU A 300 -20.99 47.23 -5.37
N ALA A 301 -20.62 47.39 -6.63
CA ALA A 301 -20.85 48.62 -7.38
C ALA A 301 -22.36 48.96 -7.47
N SER A 302 -23.21 47.95 -7.68
CA SER A 302 -24.66 48.14 -7.73
C SER A 302 -25.22 48.60 -6.38
N ILE A 303 -24.78 48.01 -5.27
CA ILE A 303 -25.21 48.37 -3.91
C ILE A 303 -24.80 49.81 -3.60
N VAL A 304 -23.55 50.17 -3.89
CA VAL A 304 -23.04 51.55 -3.70
C VAL A 304 -23.86 52.54 -4.53
N TYR A 305 -24.18 52.21 -5.78
CA TYR A 305 -25.04 53.04 -6.63
C TYR A 305 -26.44 53.25 -6.02
N PHE A 306 -27.08 52.19 -5.54
CA PHE A 306 -28.40 52.28 -4.90
C PHE A 306 -28.37 53.10 -3.59
N ILE A 307 -27.32 52.95 -2.79
CA ILE A 307 -27.11 53.76 -1.58
C ILE A 307 -26.97 55.24 -1.96
N HIS A 308 -26.11 55.57 -2.92
CA HIS A 308 -25.96 56.95 -3.40
C HIS A 308 -27.25 57.54 -3.96
N LYS A 309 -28.03 56.76 -4.73
CA LYS A 309 -29.33 57.18 -5.27
C LYS A 309 -30.35 57.45 -4.15
N LYS A 310 -30.36 56.62 -3.10
CA LYS A 310 -31.23 56.79 -1.92
C LYS A 310 -30.83 58.02 -1.10
N LEU A 311 -29.52 58.24 -0.89
CA LEU A 311 -28.99 59.43 -0.22
C LEU A 311 -29.31 60.72 -1.00
N ARG A 312 -29.15 60.73 -2.34
CA ARG A 312 -29.54 61.88 -3.18
C ARG A 312 -31.05 62.20 -3.10
N LYS A 313 -31.92 61.17 -3.08
CA LYS A 313 -33.37 61.38 -2.88
C LYS A 313 -33.70 61.96 -1.50
N ASN A 314 -32.96 61.57 -0.46
CA ASN A 314 -33.16 62.09 0.90
C ASN A 314 -32.65 63.53 1.05
N HIS A 315 -31.54 63.91 0.40
CA HIS A 315 -31.08 65.31 0.36
C HIS A 315 -32.04 66.24 -0.41
N GLY A 316 -32.81 65.73 -1.38
CA GLY A 316 -33.88 66.48 -2.03
C GLY A 316 -35.12 66.72 -1.15
N LYS A 317 -35.23 66.05 0.01
CA LYS A 317 -36.37 66.15 0.94
C LYS A 317 -36.12 67.11 2.12
N TYR A 318 -34.88 67.56 2.32
CA TYR A 318 -34.48 68.51 3.39
C TYR A 318 -34.14 69.92 2.88
N ARG A 319 -34.40 70.24 1.60
CA ARG A 319 -34.43 71.61 1.04
C ARG A 319 -35.86 72.01 0.67
N ARG A 320 -36.76 72.06 1.65
CA ARG A 320 -38.01 72.86 1.71
C ARG A 320 -38.35 72.96 3.20
N PRO A 321 -38.55 74.15 3.79
CA PRO A 321 -38.65 75.50 3.20
C PRO A 321 -37.30 76.11 2.87
#